data_AF-F7V384-F1
#
_entry.id   AF-F7V384-F1
#
_cell.length_a   1.000
_cell.length_b   1.000
_cell.length_c   1.000
_cell.angle_alpha   90.00
_cell.angle_beta   90.00
_cell.angle_gamma   90.00
#
_symmetry.space_group_name_H-M   'P 1'
#
loop_
_entity.id
_entity.type
_entity.pdbx_description
1 polymer ?
#
loop_
_entity_poly.entity_id
_entity_poly.type
_entity_poly.pdbx_seq_one_letter_code
_entity_poly.pdbx_strand_id
1 'polypeptide(L)'
;MTVAIYSATQEFVLETRKNMPKRLVSVSGILHYLGVSTSGYYAWRSHTPSKTEMHREQMKEKIQDIYHKSHENYGAPKITAVLRQQGVPTSERTIGIYMHDMGIHAQ
;
A
#
# COMPACT_ATOMS: atom_id res chain seq x y z
N MET A 1 5.43 -9.96 -1.77
CA MET A 1 5.27 -10.15 -0.31
C MET A 1 4.26 -11.24 0.03
N THR A 2 3.09 -11.28 -0.63
CA THR A 2 2.01 -12.24 -0.35
C THR A 2 2.37 -13.71 -0.59
N VAL A 3 3.17 -14.00 -1.62
CA VAL A 3 3.56 -15.38 -1.98
C VAL A 3 4.42 -16.03 -0.91
N ALA A 4 5.41 -15.31 -0.36
CA ALA A 4 6.31 -15.84 0.67
C ALA A 4 5.58 -16.18 1.98
N ILE A 5 4.66 -15.29 2.40
CA ILE A 5 3.81 -15.54 3.58
C ILE A 5 2.92 -16.76 3.33
N TYR A 6 2.31 -16.86 2.15
CA TYR A 6 1.46 -17.99 1.80
C TYR A 6 2.23 -19.31 1.85
N SER A 7 3.39 -19.40 1.20
CA SER A 7 4.23 -20.61 1.21
C SER A 7 4.63 -21.03 2.64
N ALA A 8 5.12 -20.09 3.45
CA ALA A 8 5.51 -20.38 4.83
C ALA A 8 4.32 -20.85 5.70
N THR A 9 3.12 -20.29 5.49
CA THR A 9 1.90 -20.75 6.18
C THR A 9 1.50 -22.17 5.75
N GLN A 10 1.64 -22.50 4.47
CA GLN A 10 1.32 -23.83 3.94
C GLN A 10 2.28 -24.88 4.51
N GLU A 11 3.58 -24.60 4.51
CA GLU A 11 4.61 -25.48 5.09
C GLU A 11 4.30 -25.80 6.56
N PHE A 12 4.00 -24.78 7.37
CA PHE A 12 3.64 -24.96 8.78
C PHE A 12 2.37 -25.80 8.97
N VAL A 13 1.34 -25.57 8.15
CA VAL A 13 0.08 -26.33 8.23
C VAL A 13 0.31 -27.79 7.85
N LEU A 14 1.10 -28.06 6.81
CA LEU A 14 1.44 -29.41 6.37
C LEU A 14 2.25 -30.15 7.45
N GLU A 15 3.26 -29.51 8.03
CA GLU A 15 4.07 -30.07 9.12
C GLU A 15 3.20 -30.38 10.35
N THR A 16 2.30 -29.46 10.71
CA THR A 16 1.38 -29.65 11.84
C THR A 16 0.41 -30.80 11.59
N ARG A 17 -0.11 -30.94 10.37
CA ARG A 17 -1.01 -32.05 9.99
C ARG A 17 -0.30 -33.40 9.99
N LYS A 18 0.97 -33.44 9.56
CA LYS A 18 1.80 -34.65 9.57
C LYS A 18 2.05 -35.15 10.99
N ASN A 19 2.35 -34.23 11.91
CA ASN A 19 2.68 -34.57 13.30
C ASN A 19 1.44 -34.72 14.21
N MET A 20 0.35 -34.01 13.90
CA MET A 20 -0.89 -34.00 14.69
C MET A 20 -2.13 -33.90 13.78
N PRO A 21 -2.57 -35.00 13.15
CA PRO A 21 -3.57 -34.97 12.07
C PRO A 21 -4.97 -34.51 12.50
N LYS A 22 -5.32 -34.61 13.79
CA LYS A 22 -6.63 -34.21 14.33
C LYS A 22 -6.67 -32.76 14.85
N ARG A 23 -5.53 -32.07 14.93
CA ARG A 23 -5.45 -30.73 15.55
C ARG A 23 -5.62 -29.64 14.49
N LEU A 24 -6.55 -28.73 14.72
CA LEU A 24 -6.70 -27.53 13.90
C LEU A 24 -5.58 -26.53 14.21
N VAL A 25 -5.10 -25.86 13.17
CA VAL A 25 -4.06 -24.83 13.28
C VAL A 25 -4.73 -23.50 13.65
N SER A 26 -4.24 -22.84 14.71
CA SER A 26 -4.74 -21.52 15.12
C SER A 26 -3.97 -20.39 14.43
N VAL A 27 -4.64 -19.24 14.24
CA VAL A 27 -4.01 -18.02 13.71
C VAL A 27 -2.81 -17.61 14.56
N SER A 28 -2.92 -17.69 15.90
CA SER A 28 -1.83 -17.37 16.82
C SER A 28 -0.60 -18.26 16.61
N GLY A 29 -0.80 -19.57 16.39
CA GLY A 29 0.30 -20.50 16.13
C GLY A 29 1.02 -20.23 14.82
N ILE A 30 0.27 -19.89 13.77
CA ILE A 30 0.83 -19.49 12.47
C ILE A 30 1.64 -18.20 12.60
N LEU A 31 1.10 -17.18 13.26
CA LEU A 31 1.79 -15.91 13.46
C LEU A 31 3.07 -16.08 14.27
N HIS A 32 3.04 -16.92 15.31
CA HIS A 32 4.22 -17.26 16.09
C HIS A 32 5.31 -17.93 15.24
N TYR A 33 4.93 -18.89 14.39
CA TYR A 33 5.84 -19.54 13.45
C TYR A 33 6.49 -18.55 12.47
N LEU A 34 5.71 -17.57 11.99
CA LEU A 34 6.19 -16.50 11.11
C LEU A 34 6.98 -15.40 11.82
N GLY A 35 7.13 -15.45 13.15
CA GLY A 35 7.78 -14.39 13.94
C GLY A 35 6.98 -13.09 14.02
N VAL A 36 5.67 -13.12 13.75
CA VAL A 36 4.78 -11.96 13.79
C VAL A 36 4.05 -11.90 15.12
N SER A 37 4.03 -10.72 15.75
CA SER A 37 3.25 -10.53 16.99
C SER A 37 1.75 -10.59 16.69
N THR A 38 0.99 -11.25 17.57
CA THR A 38 -0.46 -11.36 17.45
C THR A 38 -1.14 -10.00 17.54
N SER A 39 -0.73 -9.16 18.49
CA SER A 39 -1.23 -7.79 18.64
C SER A 39 -0.90 -6.92 17.43
N GLY A 40 0.30 -7.03 16.86
CA GLY A 40 0.70 -6.32 15.65
C GLY A 40 -0.12 -6.74 14.43
N TYR A 41 -0.36 -8.05 14.25
CA TYR A 41 -1.22 -8.56 13.19
C TYR A 41 -2.64 -8.00 13.26
N TYR A 42 -3.26 -8.03 14.44
CA TYR A 42 -4.62 -7.51 14.57
C TYR A 42 -4.68 -5.99 14.42
N ALA A 43 -3.69 -5.25 14.94
CA ALA A 43 -3.59 -3.80 14.74
C ALA A 43 -3.45 -3.42 13.26
N TRP A 44 -2.60 -4.15 12.51
CA TRP A 44 -2.46 -3.99 11.07
C TRP A 44 -3.75 -4.36 10.33
N ARG A 45 -4.38 -5.48 10.69
CA ARG A 45 -5.61 -5.94 10.04
C ARG A 45 -6.79 -4.99 10.25
N SER A 46 -6.89 -4.38 11.42
CA SER A 46 -7.93 -3.40 11.75
C SER A 46 -7.52 -1.97 11.44
N HIS A 47 -6.38 -1.76 10.78
CA HIS A 47 -5.88 -0.42 10.50
C HIS A 47 -6.77 0.25 9.46
N THR A 48 -7.42 1.34 9.88
CA THR A 48 -8.15 2.25 8.97
C THR A 48 -7.22 3.41 8.63
N PRO A 49 -7.11 3.80 7.34
CA PRO A 49 -6.29 4.93 6.95
C PRO A 49 -6.65 6.20 7.73
N SER A 50 -5.64 6.92 8.19
CA SER A 50 -5.83 8.23 8.80
C SER A 50 -6.34 9.25 7.78
N LYS A 51 -6.92 10.37 8.25
CA LYS A 51 -7.35 11.47 7.37
C LYS A 51 -6.24 11.97 6.44
N THR A 52 -5.01 12.00 6.94
CA THR A 52 -3.83 12.43 6.17
C THR A 52 -3.47 11.43 5.08
N GLU A 53 -3.55 10.13 5.36
CA GLU A 53 -3.33 9.07 4.38
C GLU A 53 -4.41 9.07 3.30
N MET A 54 -5.67 9.20 3.71
CA MET A 54 -6.79 9.36 2.76
C MET A 54 -6.59 10.57 1.85
N HIS A 55 -6.20 11.72 2.42
CA HIS A 55 -5.94 12.92 1.63
C HIS A 55 -4.76 12.72 0.66
N ARG A 56 -3.69 12.06 1.11
CA ARG A 56 -2.55 11.73 0.24
C ARG A 56 -3.01 10.86 -0.93
N GLU A 57 -3.81 9.84 -0.68
CA GLU A 57 -4.28 8.93 -1.73
C GLU A 57 -5.20 9.65 -2.73
N GLN A 58 -6.14 10.45 -2.26
CA GLN A 58 -6.97 11.30 -3.11
C GLN A 58 -6.15 12.27 -3.98
N MET A 59 -5.05 12.81 -3.43
CA MET A 59 -4.14 13.66 -4.19
C MET A 59 -3.37 12.86 -5.26
N LYS A 60 -2.93 11.64 -4.94
CA LYS A 60 -2.28 10.74 -5.90
C LYS A 60 -3.22 10.38 -7.06
N GLU A 61 -4.48 10.07 -6.77
CA GLU A 61 -5.50 9.80 -7.80
C GLU A 61 -5.68 10.99 -8.75
N LYS A 62 -5.79 12.22 -8.22
CA LYS A 62 -5.89 13.44 -9.04
C LYS A 62 -4.66 13.66 -9.92
N ILE A 63 -3.46 13.42 -9.37
CA ILE A 63 -2.20 13.52 -10.12
C ILE A 63 -2.19 12.50 -11.26
N GLN A 64 -2.57 11.25 -11.00
CA GLN A 64 -2.64 10.18 -12.00
C GLN A 64 -3.58 10.56 -13.15
N ASP A 65 -4.78 11.06 -12.84
CA ASP A 65 -5.77 11.45 -13.83
C ASP A 65 -5.25 12.58 -14.74
N ILE A 66 -4.63 13.63 -14.16
CA ILE A 66 -4.02 14.72 -14.94
C ILE A 66 -2.87 14.20 -15.80
N TYR A 67 -2.01 13.34 -15.24
CA TYR A 67 -0.88 12.76 -15.94
C TYR A 67 -1.32 11.95 -17.16
N HIS A 68 -2.33 11.09 -17.01
CA HIS A 68 -2.89 10.30 -18.12
C HIS A 68 -3.58 11.16 -19.16
N LYS A 69 -4.37 12.16 -18.75
CA LYS A 69 -4.99 13.13 -19.68
C LYS A 69 -3.97 13.92 -20.49
N SER A 70 -2.78 14.12 -19.92
CA SER A 70 -1.67 14.81 -20.59
C SER A 70 -0.83 13.92 -21.51
N HIS A 71 -1.23 12.65 -21.70
CA HIS A 71 -0.44 11.64 -22.39
C HIS A 71 0.97 11.52 -21.80
N GLU A 72 1.05 11.54 -20.46
CA GLU A 72 2.29 11.28 -19.71
C GLU A 72 3.41 12.34 -19.88
N ASN A 73 3.10 13.46 -20.54
CA ASN A 73 4.05 14.54 -20.82
C ASN A 73 4.17 15.56 -19.68
N TYR A 74 3.24 15.57 -18.72
CA TYR A 74 3.21 16.59 -17.68
C TYR A 74 4.01 16.15 -16.46
N GLY A 75 5.05 16.94 -16.13
CA GLY A 75 5.78 16.85 -14.88
C GLY A 75 5.12 17.61 -13.74
N ALA A 76 5.74 17.51 -12.55
CA ALA A 76 5.28 18.19 -11.34
C ALA A 76 4.95 19.70 -11.54
N PRO A 77 5.72 20.50 -12.30
CA PRO A 77 5.37 21.91 -12.54
C PRO A 77 4.01 22.09 -13.24
N LYS A 78 3.77 21.34 -14.32
CA LYS A 78 2.55 21.45 -15.13
C LYS A 78 1.34 20.90 -14.38
N ILE A 79 1.49 19.76 -13.71
CA ILE A 79 0.43 19.18 -12.87
C ILE A 79 0.05 20.14 -11.74
N THR A 80 1.03 20.78 -11.10
CA THR A 80 0.78 21.79 -10.06
C THR A 80 -0.02 22.97 -10.59
N ALA A 81 0.31 23.46 -11.79
CA ALA A 81 -0.45 24.55 -12.42
C ALA A 81 -1.91 24.16 -12.67
N VAL A 82 -2.16 22.95 -13.18
CA VAL A 82 -3.53 22.43 -13.41
C VAL A 82 -4.30 22.28 -12.09
N LEU A 83 -3.68 21.73 -11.05
CA LEU A 83 -4.32 21.57 -9.74
C LEU A 83 -4.68 22.92 -9.10
N ARG A 84 -3.81 23.93 -9.25
CA ARG A 84 -4.11 25.29 -8.77
C ARG A 84 -5.28 25.92 -9.53
N GLN A 85 -5.38 25.70 -10.84
CA GLN A 85 -6.53 26.15 -11.63
C GLN A 85 -7.83 25.47 -11.19
N GLN A 86 -7.75 24.23 -10.73
CA GLN A 86 -8.87 23.48 -10.14
C GLN A 86 -9.16 23.87 -8.68
N GLY A 87 -8.49 24.89 -8.13
CA GLY A 87 -8.70 25.37 -6.77
C GLY A 87 -8.03 24.52 -5.68
N VAL A 88 -7.09 23.64 -6.03
CA VAL A 88 -6.35 22.80 -5.08
C VAL A 88 -4.97 23.41 -4.80
N PRO A 89 -4.79 24.12 -3.67
CA PRO A 89 -3.52 24.77 -3.35
C PRO A 89 -2.48 23.72 -2.96
N THR A 90 -1.52 23.47 -3.86
CA THR A 90 -0.40 22.55 -3.63
C THR A 90 0.92 23.11 -4.11
N SER A 91 2.01 22.58 -3.53
CA SER A 91 3.38 22.93 -3.90
C SER A 91 3.92 21.93 -4.92
N GLU A 92 4.75 22.40 -5.84
CA GLU A 92 5.41 21.56 -6.84
C GLU A 92 6.25 20.45 -6.18
N ARG A 93 6.93 20.78 -5.08
CA ARG A 93 7.72 19.81 -4.29
C ARG A 93 6.84 18.65 -3.82
N THR A 94 5.64 18.93 -3.31
CA THR A 94 4.72 17.90 -2.83
C THR A 94 4.28 17.00 -3.98
N ILE A 95 3.94 17.58 -5.13
CA ILE A 95 3.55 16.82 -6.32
C ILE A 95 4.72 15.95 -6.81
N GLY A 96 5.94 16.48 -6.84
CA GLY A 96 7.13 15.73 -7.22
C GLY A 96 7.39 14.51 -6.32
N ILE A 97 7.20 14.66 -4.99
CA ILE A 97 7.29 13.53 -4.05
C ILE A 97 6.24 12.47 -4.37
N TYR A 98 4.99 12.89 -4.62
CA TYR A 98 3.92 11.94 -4.92
C TYR A 98 4.12 11.24 -6.27
N MET A 99 4.58 11.95 -7.30
CA MET A 99 4.93 11.35 -8.58
C MET A 99 6.05 10.30 -8.41
N HIS A 100 7.09 10.62 -7.63
CA HIS A 100 8.16 9.67 -7.32
C HIS A 100 7.63 8.44 -6.56
N ASP A 101 6.81 8.63 -5.52
CA ASP A 101 6.18 7.53 -4.77
C ASP A 101 5.34 6.60 -5.67
N MET A 102 4.79 7.14 -6.76
CA MET A 102 3.97 6.41 -7.72
C MET A 102 4.77 5.82 -8.89
N GLY A 103 6.08 6.10 -8.97
CA GLY A 103 6.94 5.68 -10.09
C GLY A 103 6.64 6.39 -11.41
N ILE A 104 6.06 7.59 -11.34
CA ILE A 104 5.67 8.38 -12.52
C ILE A 104 6.76 9.37 -12.89
N HIS A 105 7.13 9.37 -14.16
CA HIS A 105 8.10 10.30 -14.72
C HIS A 105 7.51 10.97 -15.94
N ALA A 106 7.66 12.29 -16.06
CA ALA A 106 7.28 12.97 -17.29
C ALA A 106 8.25 12.60 -18.41
N GLN A 107 7.70 12.44 -19.61
CA GLN A 107 8.47 12.22 -20.84
C GLN A 107 9.13 13.49 -21.36
#